data_AF-A0A4Z0QPW3-F1
#
_entry.id   AF-A0A4Z0QPW3-F1
#
_cell.length_a   1.000
_cell.length_b   1.000
_cell.length_c   1.000
_cell.angle_alpha   90.00
_cell.angle_beta   90.00
_cell.angle_gamma   90.00
#
_symmetry.space_group_name_H-M   'P 1'
#
loop_
_entity.id
_entity.type
_entity.pdbx_description
1 polymer ?
#
loop_
_entity_poly.entity_id
_entity_poly.type
_entity_poly.pdbx_seq_one_letter_code
_entity_poly.pdbx_strand_id
1 'polypeptide(L)' 'MSERSQVIYAGRTMRDARLKAGIGSQRELADRTGIAPSIISDLERGRRSMSPNWSKRISEALSAYSTDLTR' A
#
# COMPACT_ATOMS: atom_id res chain seq x y z
N MET A 1 -13.22 -13.81 12.77
CA MET A 1 -12.67 -13.44 11.46
C MET A 1 -11.27 -12.89 11.70
N SER A 2 -10.23 -13.63 11.33
CA SER A 2 -8.84 -13.21 11.58
C SER A 2 -8.46 -12.19 10.51
N GLU A 3 -8.42 -10.91 10.88
CA GLU A 3 -7.81 -9.85 10.06
C GLU A 3 -6.32 -10.16 9.95
N ARG A 4 -5.94 -10.97 8.97
CA ARG A 4 -4.55 -11.13 8.57
C ARG A 4 -4.10 -9.80 7.97
N SER A 5 -3.50 -8.95 8.79
CA SER A 5 -2.74 -7.80 8.31
C SER A 5 -1.67 -8.33 7.34
N GLN A 6 -1.92 -8.19 6.04
CA GLN A 6 -1.04 -8.70 4.99
C GLN A 6 0.25 -7.89 5.00
N VAL A 7 1.40 -8.52 5.17
CA VAL A 7 2.70 -7.85 5.04
C VAL A 7 2.91 -7.49 3.57
N ILE A 8 3.03 -6.19 3.27
CA ILE A 8 3.28 -5.73 1.90
C ILE A 8 4.78 -5.66 1.64
N TYR A 9 5.19 -6.31 0.54
CA TYR A 9 6.55 -6.30 0.01
C TYR A 9 6.67 -5.28 -1.12
N ALA A 10 7.88 -4.75 -1.36
CA ALA A 10 8.16 -3.74 -2.39
C ALA A 10 7.99 -4.27 -3.82
N GLY A 11 8.13 -3.37 -4.79
CA GLY A 11 8.11 -3.66 -6.22
C GLY A 11 6.70 -3.79 -6.78
N ARG A 12 6.56 -4.66 -7.77
CA ARG A 12 5.28 -4.96 -8.44
C ARG A 12 4.19 -5.37 -7.45
N THR A 13 4.53 -6.13 -6.42
CA THR A 13 3.58 -6.58 -5.38
C THR A 13 2.91 -5.41 -4.67
N MET A 14 3.65 -4.35 -4.34
CA MET A 14 3.09 -3.14 -3.72
C MET A 14 2.14 -2.41 -4.67
N ARG A 15 2.52 -2.27 -5.95
CA ARG A 15 1.68 -1.63 -6.96
C ARG A 15 0.37 -2.39 -7.15
N ASP A 16 0.43 -3.71 -7.26
CA ASP A 16 -0.74 -4.55 -7.44
C ASP A 16 -1.66 -4.50 -6.22
N ALA A 17 -1.08 -4.49 -5.01
CA ALA A 17 -1.85 -4.32 -3.78
C ALA A 17 -2.56 -2.96 -3.72
N ARG A 18 -1.89 -1.87 -4.11
CA ARG A 18 -2.48 -0.53 -4.19
C ARG A 18 -3.67 -0.50 -5.15
N LEU A 19 -3.52 -1.05 -6.35
CA LEU A 19 -4.58 -1.08 -7.35
C LEU A 19 -5.75 -1.97 -6.92
N LYS A 20 -5.49 -3.13 -6.30
CA LYS A 20 -6.54 -4.01 -5.74
C LYS A 20 -7.33 -3.35 -4.61
N ALA A 21 -6.71 -2.45 -3.85
CA ALA A 21 -7.38 -1.66 -2.82
C ALA A 21 -8.11 -0.42 -3.37
N GLY A 22 -8.21 -0.27 -4.70
CA GLY A 22 -8.91 0.86 -5.33
C GLY A 22 -8.17 2.20 -5.26
N ILE A 23 -6.91 2.22 -4.84
CA ILE A 23 -6.13 3.46 -4.73
C ILE A 23 -5.51 3.77 -6.09
N GLY A 24 -6.04 4.80 -6.77
CA GLY A 24 -5.74 5.07 -8.17
C GLY A 24 -4.31 5.60 -8.41
N SER A 25 -3.74 6.28 -7.42
CA SER A 25 -2.43 6.95 -7.59
C SER A 25 -1.45 6.71 -6.44
N GLN A 26 -0.15 6.84 -6.74
CA GLN A 26 0.92 6.84 -5.73
C GLN A 26 0.78 8.01 -4.75
N ARG A 27 0.28 9.16 -5.22
CA ARG A 27 0.03 10.34 -4.38
C ARG A 27 -1.08 10.08 -3.37
N GLU A 28 -2.16 9.45 -3.79
CA GLU A 28 -3.25 9.08 -2.91
C GLU A 28 -2.79 8.09 -1.82
N LEU A 29 -1.99 7.09 -2.17
CA LEU A 29 -1.39 6.19 -1.18
C LEU A 29 -0.45 6.95 -0.23
N ALA A 30 0.35 7.89 -0.76
CA ALA A 30 1.24 8.73 0.03
C ALA A 30 0.47 9.58 1.06
N ASP A 31 -0.62 10.21 0.64
CA ASP A 31 -1.46 11.04 1.50
C ASP A 31 -2.10 10.20 2.62
N ARG A 32 -2.61 9.01 2.31
CA ARG A 32 -3.18 8.08 3.29
C ARG A 32 -2.16 7.54 4.29
N THR A 33 -0.96 7.22 3.81
CA THR A 33 0.08 6.62 4.64
C THR A 33 0.90 7.64 5.38
N GLY A 34 0.96 8.91 4.93
CA GLY A 34 1.91 9.93 5.36
C GLY A 34 3.36 9.65 4.92
N ILE A 35 3.55 8.82 3.89
CA ILE A 35 4.86 8.52 3.29
C ILE A 35 5.02 9.40 2.06
N ALA A 36 6.20 9.99 1.85
CA ALA A 36 6.41 10.86 0.69
C ALA A 36 6.14 10.12 -0.65
N PRO A 37 5.51 10.76 -1.65
CA PRO A 37 5.20 10.13 -2.93
C PRO A 37 6.42 9.57 -3.67
N SER A 38 7.58 10.21 -3.53
CA SER A 38 8.85 9.72 -4.09
C SER A 38 9.27 8.38 -3.48
N ILE A 39 9.01 8.17 -2.19
CA ILE A 39 9.29 6.91 -1.50
C ILE A 39 8.33 5.82 -1.98
N ILE A 40 7.04 6.11 -2.08
CA ILE A 40 6.06 5.18 -2.66
C ILE A 40 6.48 4.77 -4.08
N SER A 41 6.89 5.75 -4.88
CA SER A 41 7.42 5.57 -6.23
C SER A 41 8.66 4.65 -6.27
N ASP A 42 9.62 4.84 -5.37
CA ASP A 42 10.82 4.02 -5.28
C ASP A 42 10.50 2.59 -4.83
N LEU A 43 9.61 2.46 -3.85
CA LEU A 43 9.15 1.17 -3.35
C LEU A 43 8.46 0.37 -4.45
N GLU A 44 7.49 0.95 -5.18
CA GLU A 44 6.80 0.24 -6.28
C GLU A 44 7.71 -0.16 -7.45
N ARG A 45 8.81 0.57 -7.65
CA ARG A 45 9.83 0.24 -8.67
C ARG A 45 10.91 -0.71 -8.17
N GLY A 46 10.89 -1.08 -6.89
CA GLY A 46 11.94 -1.89 -6.26
C GLY A 46 13.29 -1.16 -6.15
N ARG A 47 13.31 0.17 -6.30
CA ARG A 47 14.52 1.01 -6.13
C ARG A 47 14.87 1.24 -4.67
N ARG A 48 13.95 0.89 -3.76
CA ARG A 48 14.13 1.00 -2.32
C ARG A 48 13.59 -0.23 -1.62
N SER A 49 14.32 -0.66 -0.59
CA SER A 49 13.88 -1.76 0.29
C SER A 49 12.72 -1.32 1.18
N MET A 50 11.75 -2.21 1.37
CA MET A 50 10.64 -1.99 2.28
C MET A 50 11.13 -2.08 3.73
N SER A 51 10.80 -1.08 4.56
CA SER A 51 11.01 -1.18 6.00
C SER A 51 9.76 -1.78 6.68
N PRO A 52 9.90 -2.42 7.86
CA PRO A 52 8.76 -2.92 8.62
C PRO A 52 7.72 -1.83 8.97
N ASN A 53 8.18 -0.63 9.30
CA ASN A 53 7.30 0.50 9.60
C ASN A 53 6.47 0.94 8.38
N TRP A 54 7.10 1.05 7.20
CA TRP A 54 6.36 1.35 5.98
C TRP A 54 5.42 0.24 5.58
N SER A 55 5.86 -1.02 5.69
CA SER A 55 5.01 -2.18 5.42
C SER A 55 3.73 -2.11 6.26
N LYS A 56 3.85 -1.89 7.58
CA LYS A 56 2.69 -1.72 8.48
C LYS A 56 1.75 -0.59 8.03
N ARG A 57 2.27 0.63 7.82
CA ARG A 57 1.47 1.81 7.41
C ARG A 57 0.75 1.57 6.09
N ILE A 58 1.43 0.95 5.13
CA ILE A 58 0.86 0.62 3.82
C ILE A 58 -0.22 -0.45 3.99
N SER A 59 0.03 -1.51 4.75
CA SER A 59 -0.97 -2.56 5.01
C SER A 59 -2.25 -1.99 5.63
N GLU A 60 -2.13 -1.12 6.64
CA GLU A 60 -3.26 -0.45 7.28
C GLU A 60 -4.05 0.41 6.29
N ALA A 61 -3.36 1.19 5.45
CA ALA A 61 -3.99 2.04 4.43
C ALA A 61 -4.72 1.25 3.34
N LEU A 62 -4.28 0.02 3.05
CA LEU A 62 -4.90 -0.87 2.07
C LEU A 62 -6.08 -1.66 2.67
N SER A 63 -6.01 -2.07 3.94
CA SER A 63 -7.08 -2.80 4.62
C SER A 63 -8.34 -1.95 4.84
N ALA A 64 -8.20 -0.64 5.02
CA ALA A 64 -9.33 0.25 5.32
C ALA A 64 -10.37 0.40 4.18
N TYR A 65 -10.13 -0.16 2.98
CA TYR A 65 -10.99 0.04 1.80
C TYR A 65 -11.52 -1.24 1.14
N SER A 66 -11.37 -2.42 1.77
CA SER A 66 -12.00 -3.66 1.28
C SER A 66 -13.55 -3.64 1.35
N THR A 67 -14.17 -2.55 1.80
CA THR A 67 -15.61 -2.49 2.11
C THR A 67 -16.52 -2.14 0.93
N ASP A 68 -16.02 -1.71 -0.23
CA ASP A 68 -16.90 -1.15 -1.29
C ASP A 68 -16.86 -1.88 -2.65
N LEU A 69 -17.05 -3.22 -2.64
CA LEU A 69 -17.25 -4.01 -3.88
C LEU A 69 -18.44 -4.98 -3.82
N THR A 70 -19.40 -4.77 -2.92
CA THR A 70 -20.62 -5.59 -2.81
C THR A 70 -21.91 -4.79 -3.01
N ARG A 71 -21.97 -3.93 -4.03
CA ARG A 71 -23.21 -3.27 -4.43
C ARG A 71 -23.54 -3.47 -5.90
#